data_AF-A0A938PTQ9-F1
#
_entry.id   AF-A0A938PTQ9-F1
#
_cell.length_a   1.000
_cell.length_b   1.000
_cell.length_c   1.000
_cell.angle_alpha   90.00
_cell.angle_beta   90.00
_cell.angle_gamma   90.00
#
_symmetry.space_group_name_H-M   'P 1'
#
loop_
_entity.id
_entity.type
_entity.pdbx_description
1 polymer ?
#
loop_
_entity_poly.entity_id
_entity_poly.type
_entity_poly.pdbx_seq_one_letter_code
_entity_poly.pdbx_strand_id
1 'polypeptide(L)' 'MRNCREITALVSQGLDRKLSFGERIAVNLHVMICSRCRNFQNQSWFLRKAAQRYTESLQNRLSKKSPND' A
#
# COMPACT_ATOMS: atom_id res chain seq x y z
N MET A 1 -21.03 5.62 9.43
CA MET A 1 -19.83 4.76 9.23
C MET A 1 -19.73 4.46 7.75
N ARG A 2 -18.57 4.68 7.12
CA ARG A 2 -18.32 4.19 5.76
C ARG A 2 -18.33 2.65 5.78
N ASN A 3 -18.91 2.04 4.76
CA ASN A 3 -18.99 0.58 4.68
C ASN A 3 -17.62 -0.03 4.31
N CYS A 4 -17.49 -1.35 4.46
CA CYS A 4 -16.23 -2.05 4.16
C CYS A 4 -15.72 -1.76 2.74
N ARG A 5 -16.62 -1.68 1.75
CA ARG A 5 -16.28 -1.45 0.33
C ARG A 5 -15.62 -0.09 0.11
N GLU A 6 -16.21 0.96 0.68
CA GLU A 6 -15.65 2.32 0.63
C GLU A 6 -14.28 2.40 1.31
N ILE A 7 -14.12 1.73 2.45
CA ILE A 7 -12.86 1.71 3.18
C ILE A 7 -11.79 0.95 2.41
N THR A 8 -12.10 -0.21 1.82
CA THR A 8 -11.16 -0.93 0.96
C THR A 8 -10.78 -0.13 -0.27
N ALA A 9 -11.73 0.63 -0.85
CA ALA A 9 -11.44 1.53 -1.96
C ALA A 9 -10.51 2.67 -1.53
N LEU A 10 -10.72 3.29 -0.37
CA LEU A 10 -9.81 4.31 0.18
C LEU A 10 -8.43 3.74 0.50
N VAL A 11 -8.34 2.53 1.04
CA VAL A 11 -7.06 1.84 1.27
C VAL A 11 -6.32 1.65 -0.04
N SER A 12 -6.99 1.15 -1.08
CA SER A 12 -6.39 1.00 -2.43
C SER A 12 -5.93 2.34 -3.00
N GLN A 13 -6.79 3.36 -2.94
CA GLN A 13 -6.43 4.71 -3.38
C GLN A 13 -5.27 5.29 -2.58
N GLY A 14 -5.13 4.93 -1.31
CA GLY A 14 -3.99 5.33 -0.46
C GLY A 14 -2.66 4.70 -0.86
N LEU A 15 -2.68 3.64 -1.66
CA LEU A 15 -1.49 3.14 -2.33
C LEU A 15 -1.14 4.07 -3.51
N ASP A 16 -2.10 4.42 -4.36
CA ASP A 16 -1.79 5.17 -5.59
C ASP A 16 -1.58 6.67 -5.36
N ARG A 17 -2.35 7.27 -4.45
CA ARG A 17 -2.33 8.70 -4.13
C ARG A 17 -2.24 8.95 -2.64
N LYS A 18 -1.86 10.17 -2.27
CA LYS A 18 -2.03 10.63 -0.89
C LYS A 18 -3.52 10.82 -0.59
N LEU A 19 -3.98 10.16 0.47
CA LEU A 19 -5.29 10.41 1.06
C LEU A 19 -5.29 11.75 1.81
N SER A 20 -6.43 12.44 1.77
CA SER A 20 -6.71 13.60 2.62
C SER A 20 -6.77 13.19 4.09
N PHE A 21 -6.66 14.17 4.99
CA PHE A 21 -6.70 13.90 6.43
C PHE A 21 -8.00 13.22 6.86
N GLY A 22 -9.15 13.67 6.35
CA GLY A 22 -10.45 13.05 6.65
C GLY A 22 -10.58 11.62 6.12
N GLU A 23 -10.01 11.31 4.95
CA GLU A 23 -9.98 9.95 4.42
C GLU A 23 -9.12 9.03 5.27
N ARG A 24 -7.96 9.51 5.75
CA ARG A 24 -7.09 8.75 6.66
C ARG A 24 -7.78 8.44 7.97
N ILE A 25 -8.46 9.43 8.57
CA ILE A 25 -9.23 9.23 9.80
C ILE A 25 -10.33 8.19 9.58
N ALA A 26 -11.07 8.28 8.48
CA ALA A 26 -12.14 7.33 8.18
C ALA A 26 -11.63 5.89 8.07
N VAL A 27 -10.49 5.69 7.39
CA VAL A 27 -9.84 4.38 7.30
C VAL A 27 -9.41 3.89 8.69
N ASN A 28 -8.68 4.73 9.45
CA ASN A 28 -8.17 4.38 10.77
C ASN A 28 -9.29 3.97 11.75
N LEU A 29 -10.36 4.76 11.83
CA LEU A 29 -11.50 4.46 12.69
C LEU A 29 -12.18 3.14 12.30
N HIS A 30 -12.32 2.86 11.00
CA HIS A 30 -12.97 1.63 10.55
C HIS A 30 -12.11 0.38 10.81
N VAL A 31 -10.79 0.43 10.57
CA VAL A 31 -9.90 -0.71 10.84
C VAL A 31 -9.70 -0.97 12.33
N MET A 32 -10.01 -0.01 13.20
CA MET A 32 -10.06 -0.23 14.64
C MET A 32 -11.17 -1.20 15.05
N ILE A 33 -12.32 -1.15 14.37
CA ILE A 33 -13.50 -1.97 14.68
C ILE A 33 -13.68 -3.18 13.74
N CYS A 34 -13.06 -3.17 12.56
CA CYS A 34 -13.20 -4.22 11.55
C CYS A 34 -11.86 -4.91 11.26
N SER A 35 -11.70 -6.12 11.77
CA SER A 35 -10.49 -6.95 11.59
C SER A 35 -10.22 -7.29 10.12
N ARG A 36 -11.27 -7.50 9.31
CA ARG A 36 -11.15 -7.78 7.87
C ARG A 36 -10.51 -6.60 7.12
N CYS A 37 -11.00 -5.39 7.35
CA CYS A 37 -10.41 -4.20 6.74
C CYS A 37 -9.00 -3.92 7.25
N ARG A 38 -8.71 -4.20 8.53
CA ARG A 38 -7.34 -4.13 9.07
C ARG A 38 -6.39 -5.10 8.36
N ASN A 39 -6.81 -6.34 8.20
CA ASN A 39 -6.00 -7.36 7.50
C ASN A 39 -5.80 -7.00 6.03
N PHE A 40 -6.82 -6.48 5.36
CA PHE A 40 -6.72 -5.99 3.99
C PHE A 40 -5.72 -4.84 3.87
N GLN A 41 -5.80 -3.86 4.77
CA GLN A 41 -4.85 -2.74 4.83
C GLN A 41 -3.40 -3.25 5.00
N ASN A 42 -3.16 -4.13 5.97
CA ASN A 42 -1.83 -4.68 6.21
C ASN A 42 -1.27 -5.46 5.01
N GLN A 43 -2.09 -6.31 4.38
CA GLN A 43 -1.69 -7.05 3.19
C GLN A 43 -1.36 -6.13 2.00
N SER A 44 -2.16 -5.07 1.83
CA SER A 44 -1.95 -4.07 0.78
C SER A 44 -0.61 -3.35 0.92
N TRP A 45 -0.28 -2.93 2.15
CA TRP A 45 1.02 -2.31 2.44
C TRP A 45 2.19 -3.28 2.31
N PHE A 46 2.00 -4.54 2.73
CA PHE A 46 3.00 -5.58 2.58
C PHE A 46 3.36 -5.80 1.11
N LEU A 47 2.36 -6.00 0.26
CA LEU A 47 2.54 -6.19 -1.18
C LEU A 47 3.23 -4.99 -1.83
N ARG A 48 2.81 -3.76 -1.49
CA ARG A 48 3.46 -2.55 -2.00
C ARG A 48 4.95 -2.49 -1.63
N LYS A 49 5.29 -2.78 -0.36
CA LYS A 49 6.67 -2.76 0.11
C LYS A 49 7.51 -3.86 -0.53
N ALA A 50 6.94 -5.05 -0.74
CA ALA A 50 7.60 -6.15 -1.44
C ALA A 50 7.89 -5.78 -2.91
N ALA A 51 6.91 -5.21 -3.61
CA ALA A 51 7.06 -4.76 -4.98
C ALA A 51 8.14 -3.68 -5.13
N GLN A 52 8.16 -2.68 -4.23
CA GLN A 52 9.19 -1.63 -4.23
C GLN A 52 10.61 -2.21 -4.08
N ARG A 53 10.81 -3.12 -3.11
CA ARG A 53 12.11 -3.79 -2.92
C ARG A 53 12.49 -4.66 -4.11
N TYR A 54 11.53 -5.32 -4.73
CA TYR A 54 11.77 -6.10 -5.93
C TYR A 54 12.28 -5.19 -7.07
N THR A 55 11.63 -4.06 -7.30
CA THR A 55 12.07 -3.08 -8.31
C THR A 55 13.46 -2.52 -8.01
N GLU A 56 13.77 -2.15 -6.76
CA GLU A 56 15.12 -1.72 -6.35
C GLU A 56 16.17 -2.82 -6.60
N SER A 57 15.84 -4.07 -6.27
CA SER A 57 16.74 -5.20 -6.49
C SER A 57 17.02 -5.42 -7.98
N LEU A 58 15.99 -5.27 -8.84
CA LEU A 58 16.14 -5.37 -10.29
C LEU A 58 16.99 -4.24 -10.84
N GLN A 59 16.74 -2.99 -10.42
CA GLN A 59 17.53 -1.83 -10.84
C GLN A 59 19.00 -2.01 -10.46
N ASN A 60 19.29 -2.47 -9.24
CA ASN A 60 20.65 -2.76 -8.79
C ASN A 60 21.33 -3.86 -9.63
N ARG A 61 20.58 -4.91 -10.02
CA ARG A 61 21.10 -5.97 -10.89
C ARG A 61 21.39 -5.46 -12.30
N LEU A 62 20.55 -4.59 -12.83
CA LEU A 62 20.74 -3.97 -14.15
C LEU A 62 21.93 -2.99 -14.13
N SER A 63 22.05 -2.15 -13.11
CA SER A 63 23.18 -1.23 -12.96
C SER A 63 24.52 -1.95 -12.78
N LYS A 64 24.55 -3.12 -12.10
CA LYS A 64 25.78 -3.93 -11.98
C LYS A 64 26.22 -4.63 -13.26
N LYS A 65 25.35 -4.77 -14.26
CA LYS A 65 25.69 -5.39 -15.56
C LYS A 65 26.46 -4.43 -16.50
N SER A 66 26.52 -3.13 -16.20
CA SER A 66 27.34 -2.17 -16.96
C SER A 66 28.49 -1.66 -16.09
N PRO A 67 29.61 -2.40 -16.10
CA PRO A 67 30.84 -1.79 -16.57
C PRO A 67 31.64 -2.78 -17.44
N ASN A 68 31.83 -2.42 -18.72
CA ASN A 68 32.70 -3.09 -19.69
C ASN A 68 32.17 -4.41 -20.29
N ASP A 69 31.18 -4.33 -21.18
CA ASP A 69 31.19 -5.14 -22.41
C ASP A 69 31.88 -4.32 -23.51
#